data_AF-A0A1F6BQM9-F1
#
_entry.id   AF-A0A1F6BQM9-F1
#
_cell.length_a   1.000
_cell.length_b   1.000
_cell.length_c   1.000
_cell.angle_alpha   90.00
_cell.angle_beta   90.00
_cell.angle_gamma   90.00
#
_symmetry.space_group_name_H-M   'P 1'
#
loop_
_entity.id
_entity.type
_entity.pdbx_description
1 polymer ?
#
loop_
_entity_poly.entity_id
_entity_poly.type
_entity_poly.pdbx_seq_one_letter_code
_entity_poly.pdbx_strand_id
1 'polypeptide(L)'
;MFYPIQIFADWLVYTILNITPDTKFGTALDFFVFDTIKILILLAIIIFAVSIIRSFLPAEKVRMILSREHEFTGNILASLLGIITPFCTCSAIPLFLGFVQAGVPLGVTFSFLVASPMINEVALALLLGLFGWKIALVYIGSGLLIAIISGVLIGKIKAENLVESFVYQSFVQGNMVYNATLFWTPWAFLRRLPSTIVA
;
A
#
# COMPACT_ATOMS: atom_id res chain seq x y z
N MET A 1 10.64 -20.62 16.54
CA MET A 1 11.57 -19.66 15.90
C MET A 1 11.37 -18.20 16.37
N PHE A 2 10.21 -17.81 16.93
CA PHE A 2 9.99 -16.49 17.58
C PHE A 2 9.87 -16.57 19.13
N TYR A 3 10.67 -17.45 19.76
CA TYR A 3 10.67 -17.65 21.22
C TYR A 3 10.99 -16.38 22.07
N PRO A 4 11.87 -15.45 21.65
CA PRO A 4 12.18 -14.27 22.48
C PRO A 4 11.05 -13.22 22.53
N ILE A 5 10.15 -13.17 21.54
CA ILE A 5 8.99 -12.26 21.58
C ILE A 5 7.94 -12.78 22.58
N GLN A 6 7.77 -14.11 22.70
CA GLN A 6 6.85 -14.70 23.68
C GLN A 6 7.27 -14.36 25.11
N ILE A 7 8.57 -14.44 25.42
CA ILE A 7 9.10 -14.08 26.75
C ILE A 7 8.80 -12.62 27.10
N PHE A 8 8.87 -11.71 26.12
CA PHE A 8 8.59 -10.29 26.35
C PHE A 8 7.08 -10.02 26.48
N ALA A 9 6.25 -10.72 25.70
CA ALA A 9 4.80 -10.66 25.81
C ALA A 9 4.32 -11.24 27.16
N ASP A 10 4.83 -12.40 27.55
CA ASP A 10 4.59 -13.04 28.83
C ASP A 10 5.02 -12.11 29.99
N TRP A 11 6.19 -11.50 29.89
CA TRP A 11 6.66 -10.55 30.91
C TRP A 11 5.75 -9.31 30.99
N LEU A 12 5.35 -8.73 29.86
CA LEU A 12 4.48 -7.56 29.82
C LEU A 12 3.06 -7.86 30.34
N VAL A 13 2.48 -9.00 29.98
CA VAL A 13 1.10 -9.36 30.31
C VAL A 13 0.99 -9.93 31.72
N TYR A 14 1.87 -10.85 32.12
CA TYR A 14 1.78 -11.48 33.44
C TYR A 14 2.42 -10.64 34.55
N THR A 15 3.37 -9.74 34.24
CA THR A 15 4.06 -8.92 35.27
C THR A 15 3.49 -7.51 35.42
N ILE A 16 3.05 -6.84 34.35
CA ILE A 16 2.45 -5.49 34.44
C ILE A 16 0.93 -5.53 34.62
N LEU A 17 0.23 -6.46 33.97
CA LEU A 17 -1.24 -6.55 34.05
C LEU A 17 -1.73 -7.51 35.16
N ASN A 18 -0.85 -8.31 35.76
CA ASN A 18 -1.12 -9.18 36.91
C ASN A 18 -2.38 -10.07 36.73
N ILE A 19 -2.59 -10.58 35.52
CA ILE A 19 -3.71 -11.46 35.15
C ILE A 19 -3.27 -12.92 35.25
N THR A 20 -4.08 -13.75 35.90
CA THR A 20 -3.79 -15.18 36.11
C THR A 20 -3.90 -15.97 34.79
N PRO A 21 -2.92 -16.83 34.44
CA PRO A 21 -2.88 -17.55 33.16
C PRO A 21 -4.04 -18.54 32.92
N ASP A 22 -4.84 -18.85 33.94
CA ASP A 22 -5.98 -19.79 33.84
C ASP A 22 -7.27 -19.19 33.28
N THR A 23 -7.32 -17.88 33.00
CA THR A 23 -8.51 -17.24 32.45
C THR A 23 -8.41 -17.08 30.94
N LYS A 24 -9.49 -17.42 30.21
CA LYS A 24 -9.59 -17.26 28.74
C LYS A 24 -9.25 -15.85 28.25
N PHE A 25 -9.45 -14.84 29.11
CA PHE A 25 -9.13 -13.44 28.83
C PHE A 25 -7.61 -13.16 28.86
N GLY A 26 -6.87 -13.77 29.80
CA GLY A 26 -5.41 -13.65 29.88
C GLY A 26 -4.71 -14.22 28.65
N THR A 27 -5.13 -15.40 28.18
CA THR A 27 -4.57 -16.02 26.97
C THR A 27 -4.89 -15.22 25.70
N ALA A 28 -6.07 -14.60 25.60
CA ALA A 28 -6.43 -13.78 24.44
C ALA A 28 -5.63 -12.46 24.39
N LEU A 29 -5.38 -11.84 25.54
CA LEU A 29 -4.55 -10.64 25.65
C LEU A 29 -3.08 -10.94 25.33
N ASP A 30 -2.54 -12.04 25.83
CA ASP A 30 -1.18 -12.46 25.51
C ASP A 30 -1.01 -12.70 24.01
N PHE A 31 -1.95 -13.44 23.39
CA PHE A 31 -1.95 -13.67 21.95
C PHE A 31 -2.04 -12.35 21.16
N PHE A 32 -2.90 -11.43 21.59
CA PHE A 32 -3.06 -10.12 20.94
C PHE A 32 -1.79 -9.26 21.03
N VAL A 33 -1.16 -9.21 22.21
CA VAL A 33 0.09 -8.45 22.43
C VAL A 33 1.23 -9.08 21.62
N PHE A 34 1.35 -10.40 21.64
CA PHE A 34 2.31 -11.15 20.86
C PHE A 34 2.17 -10.87 19.35
N ASP A 35 0.96 -10.99 18.80
CA ASP A 35 0.71 -10.73 17.38
C ASP A 35 0.91 -9.26 17.01
N THR A 36 0.51 -8.33 17.88
CA THR A 36 0.72 -6.89 17.66
C THR A 36 2.20 -6.55 17.57
N ILE A 37 3.02 -7.02 18.53
CA ILE A 37 4.47 -6.80 18.54
C ILE A 37 5.12 -7.47 17.32
N LYS A 38 4.70 -8.69 17.00
CA LYS A 38 5.22 -9.45 15.86
C LYS A 38 4.93 -8.76 14.53
N ILE A 39 3.69 -8.33 14.30
CA ILE A 39 3.30 -7.61 13.07
C ILE A 39 4.05 -6.29 12.99
N LEU A 40 4.17 -5.55 14.10
CA LEU A 40 4.86 -4.26 14.13
C LEU A 40 6.35 -4.41 13.76
N ILE A 41 7.05 -5.40 14.32
CA ILE A 41 8.45 -5.68 13.98
C ILE A 41 8.58 -6.09 12.51
N LEU A 42 7.73 -7.01 12.04
CA LEU A 42 7.76 -7.49 10.66
C LEU A 42 7.50 -6.35 9.67
N LEU A 43 6.50 -5.51 9.96
CA LEU A 43 6.16 -4.33 9.19
C LEU A 43 7.29 -3.31 9.20
N ALA A 44 7.92 -3.04 10.35
CA ALA A 44 9.04 -2.11 10.44
C ALA A 44 10.22 -2.56 9.57
N ILE A 45 10.57 -3.85 9.62
CA ILE A 45 11.65 -4.42 8.79
C ILE A 45 11.30 -4.30 7.30
N ILE A 46 10.08 -4.67 6.92
CA ILE A 46 9.64 -4.59 5.51
C ILE A 46 9.62 -3.14 5.03
N ILE A 47 9.08 -2.20 5.81
CA ILE A 47 9.06 -0.78 5.46
C ILE A 47 10.49 -0.24 5.32
N PHE A 48 11.39 -0.60 6.23
CA PHE A 48 12.78 -0.17 6.17
C PHE A 48 13.50 -0.73 4.92
N ALA A 49 13.33 -2.03 4.65
CA ALA A 49 13.87 -2.67 3.45
C ALA A 49 13.31 -2.04 2.17
N VAL A 50 11.99 -1.83 2.10
CA VAL A 50 11.33 -1.13 0.99
C VAL A 50 11.87 0.28 0.84
N SER A 51 12.05 1.03 1.94
CA SER A 51 12.59 2.40 1.90
C SER A 51 14.02 2.43 1.35
N ILE A 52 14.85 1.45 1.72
CA ILE A 52 16.19 1.27 1.14
C ILE A 52 16.08 0.93 -0.35
N ILE A 53 15.23 -0.03 -0.72
CA ILE A 53 15.02 -0.42 -2.12
C ILE A 53 14.56 0.78 -2.96
N ARG A 54 13.65 1.62 -2.43
CA ARG A 54 13.21 2.87 -3.07
C ARG A 54 14.35 3.87 -3.27
N SER A 55 15.32 3.88 -2.36
CA SER A 55 16.53 4.69 -2.49
C SER A 55 17.46 4.18 -3.61
N PHE A 56 17.45 2.87 -3.90
CA PHE A 56 18.26 2.25 -4.96
C PHE A 56 17.53 2.16 -6.32
N LEU A 57 16.20 2.04 -6.32
CA LEU A 57 15.31 2.04 -7.48
C LEU A 57 14.53 3.36 -7.54
N PRO A 58 15.10 4.43 -8.15
CA PRO A 58 14.34 5.64 -8.38
C PRO A 58 13.09 5.30 -9.18
N ALA A 59 11.91 5.62 -8.63
CA ALA A 59 10.63 5.40 -9.28
C ALA A 59 10.62 5.97 -10.72
N GLU A 60 11.41 7.01 -10.97
CA GLU A 60 11.70 7.62 -12.28
C GLU A 60 12.14 6.63 -13.37
N LYS A 61 13.00 5.65 -13.07
CA LYS A 61 13.46 4.67 -14.07
C LYS A 61 12.35 3.71 -14.46
N VAL A 62 11.59 3.26 -13.46
CA VAL A 62 10.43 2.38 -13.67
C VAL A 62 9.34 3.12 -14.47
N ARG A 63 9.13 4.41 -14.16
CA ARG A 63 8.22 5.30 -14.88
C ARG A 63 8.62 5.46 -16.35
N MET A 64 9.89 5.75 -16.66
CA MET A 64 10.33 5.91 -18.06
C MET A 64 10.13 4.65 -18.91
N ILE A 65 10.26 3.46 -18.30
CA ILE A 65 9.98 2.19 -18.97
C ILE A 65 8.48 2.03 -19.19
N LEU A 66 7.64 2.33 -18.19
CA LEU A 66 6.19 2.24 -18.29
C LEU A 66 5.57 3.28 -19.25
N SER A 67 6.09 4.50 -19.31
CA SER A 67 5.56 5.57 -20.16
C SER A 67 5.89 5.39 -21.65
N ARG A 68 6.83 4.51 -22.00
CA ARG A 68 7.19 4.22 -23.40
C ARG A 68 6.40 3.06 -24.02
N GLU A 69 5.78 2.23 -23.20
CA GLU A 69 5.13 0.99 -23.63
C GLU A 69 3.66 1.21 -23.95
N HIS A 70 3.13 0.40 -24.88
CA HIS A 70 1.70 0.41 -25.23
C HIS A 70 0.84 0.04 -24.00
N GLU A 71 -0.37 0.61 -23.86
CA GLU A 71 -1.20 0.47 -22.65
C GLU A 71 -1.37 -0.97 -22.15
N PHE A 72 -1.47 -1.93 -23.08
CA PHE A 72 -1.62 -3.35 -22.75
C PHE A 72 -0.34 -3.96 -22.16
N THR A 73 0.82 -3.69 -22.77
CA THR A 73 2.13 -4.16 -22.26
C THR A 73 2.47 -3.46 -20.95
N GLY A 74 2.13 -2.17 -20.83
CA GLY A 74 2.26 -1.40 -19.60
C GLY A 74 1.49 -2.02 -18.43
N ASN A 75 0.23 -2.42 -18.64
CA ASN A 75 -0.59 -3.08 -17.61
C ASN A 75 0.03 -4.38 -17.07
N ILE A 76 0.63 -5.18 -17.96
CA ILE A 76 1.31 -6.43 -17.57
C ILE A 76 2.56 -6.12 -16.76
N LEU A 77 3.40 -5.20 -17.24
CA LEU A 77 4.64 -4.81 -16.56
C LEU A 77 4.35 -4.20 -15.18
N ALA A 78 3.32 -3.36 -15.11
CA ALA A 78 2.83 -2.74 -13.88
C ALA A 78 2.33 -3.79 -12.88
N SER A 79 1.57 -4.78 -13.32
CA SER A 79 1.08 -5.85 -12.44
C SER A 79 2.23 -6.71 -11.92
N LEU A 80 3.23 -7.04 -12.75
CA LEU A 80 4.43 -7.77 -12.33
C LEU A 80 5.25 -6.98 -11.31
N LEU A 81 5.40 -5.66 -11.52
CA LEU A 81 6.05 -4.80 -10.54
C LEU A 81 5.28 -4.73 -9.24
N GLY A 82 3.94 -4.73 -9.28
CA GLY A 82 3.09 -4.80 -8.09
C GLY A 82 3.29 -6.08 -7.28
N ILE A 83 3.51 -7.21 -7.97
CA ILE A 83 3.82 -8.50 -7.33
C ILE A 83 5.20 -8.48 -6.67
N ILE A 84 6.23 -7.98 -7.37
CA ILE A 84 7.60 -7.90 -6.85
C ILE A 84 7.71 -6.87 -5.71
N THR A 85 6.82 -5.88 -5.69
CA THR A 85 6.79 -4.83 -4.68
C THR A 85 5.45 -4.80 -3.94
N PRO A 86 5.27 -5.69 -2.93
CA PRO A 86 4.02 -5.80 -2.17
C PRO A 86 3.86 -4.59 -1.24
N PHE A 87 3.40 -3.48 -1.79
CA PHE A 87 3.08 -2.29 -1.02
C PHE A 87 1.71 -2.45 -0.39
N CYS A 88 1.65 -2.14 0.90
CA CYS A 88 0.39 -1.89 1.56
C CYS A 88 -0.27 -0.64 0.92
N THR A 89 -1.60 -0.60 0.95
CA THR A 89 -2.39 0.51 0.39
C THR A 89 -1.92 1.89 0.88
N CYS A 90 -1.40 1.97 2.11
CA CYS A 90 -0.80 3.17 2.69
C CYS A 90 0.38 3.75 1.88
N SER A 91 1.17 2.88 1.25
CA SER A 91 2.32 3.27 0.42
C SER A 91 2.04 3.19 -1.07
N ALA A 92 0.98 2.49 -1.48
CA ALA A 92 0.57 2.36 -2.88
C ALA A 92 -0.01 3.68 -3.43
N ILE A 93 -0.78 4.41 -2.63
CA ILE A 93 -1.39 5.70 -3.02
C ILE A 93 -0.35 6.76 -3.45
N PRO A 94 0.67 7.11 -2.63
CA PRO A 94 1.66 8.11 -3.04
C PRO A 94 2.45 7.66 -4.28
N LEU A 95 2.66 6.35 -4.46
CA LEU A 95 3.31 5.84 -5.66
C LEU A 95 2.46 6.04 -6.91
N PHE A 96 1.17 5.70 -6.82
CA PHE A 96 0.22 5.89 -7.92
C PHE A 96 0.19 7.34 -8.38
N LEU A 97 0.07 8.29 -7.45
CA LEU A 97 0.09 9.73 -7.76
C LEU A 97 1.37 10.12 -8.51
N GLY A 98 2.52 9.61 -8.07
CA GLY A 98 3.78 9.86 -8.72
C GLY A 98 3.91 9.22 -10.11
N PHE A 99 3.27 8.08 -10.37
CA PHE A 99 3.23 7.50 -11.71
C PHE A 99 2.34 8.30 -12.67
N VAL A 100 1.17 8.76 -12.20
CA VAL A 100 0.27 9.60 -12.99
C VAL A 100 0.93 10.94 -13.35
N GLN A 101 1.68 11.54 -12.43
CA GLN A 101 2.46 12.78 -12.70
C GLN A 101 3.55 12.60 -13.76
N ALA A 102 4.17 11.43 -13.80
CA ALA A 102 5.18 11.10 -14.81
C ALA A 102 4.58 10.79 -16.20
N GLY A 103 3.26 11.00 -16.36
CA GLY A 103 2.55 10.78 -17.62
C GLY A 103 2.29 9.30 -17.93
N VAL A 104 2.40 8.41 -16.95
CA VAL A 104 2.02 7.00 -17.13
C VAL A 104 0.48 6.93 -17.27
N PRO A 105 -0.06 6.20 -18.26
CA PRO A 105 -1.51 6.07 -18.45
C PRO A 105 -2.21 5.57 -17.17
N LEU A 106 -3.35 6.18 -16.83
CA LEU A 106 -4.10 5.88 -15.59
C LEU A 106 -4.49 4.40 -15.47
N GLY A 107 -4.77 3.72 -16.58
CA GLY A 107 -5.06 2.29 -16.57
C GLY A 107 -3.89 1.44 -16.05
N VAL A 108 -2.67 1.77 -16.48
CA VAL A 108 -1.44 1.05 -16.12
C VAL A 108 -1.14 1.18 -14.62
N THR A 109 -1.30 2.39 -14.08
CA THR A 109 -1.06 2.66 -12.66
C THR A 109 -2.13 2.01 -11.76
N PHE A 110 -3.37 1.87 -12.25
CA PHE A 110 -4.42 1.13 -11.57
C PHE A 110 -4.17 -0.38 -11.52
N SER A 111 -3.67 -0.99 -12.60
CA SER A 111 -3.26 -2.41 -12.59
C SER A 111 -2.22 -2.68 -11.50
N PHE A 112 -1.22 -1.81 -11.37
CA PHE A 112 -0.23 -1.88 -10.29
C PHE A 112 -0.88 -1.79 -8.90
N LEU A 113 -1.77 -0.80 -8.71
CA LEU A 113 -2.46 -0.59 -7.43
C LEU A 113 -3.29 -1.79 -6.99
N VAL A 114 -3.96 -2.46 -7.92
CA VAL A 114 -4.80 -3.63 -7.63
C VAL A 114 -3.94 -4.87 -7.40
N ALA A 115 -2.87 -5.05 -8.18
CA ALA A 115 -1.96 -6.20 -8.06
C ALA A 115 -1.23 -6.23 -6.70
N SER A 116 -0.82 -5.06 -6.19
CA SER A 116 0.02 -4.94 -5.00
C SER A 116 -0.58 -5.54 -3.71
N PRO A 117 -1.86 -5.28 -3.35
CA PRO A 117 -2.51 -5.97 -2.23
C PRO A 117 -3.05 -7.37 -2.59
N MET A 118 -3.26 -7.66 -3.88
CA MET A 118 -3.84 -8.94 -4.29
C MET A 118 -2.88 -10.11 -4.15
N ILE A 119 -1.59 -9.90 -4.42
CA ILE A 119 -0.59 -10.97 -4.45
C ILE A 119 0.45 -10.66 -3.37
N ASN A 120 0.45 -11.48 -2.31
CA ASN A 120 1.32 -11.32 -1.15
C ASN A 120 2.24 -12.54 -1.00
N GLU A 121 3.55 -12.32 -0.80
CA GLU A 121 4.55 -13.36 -0.50
C GLU A 121 4.11 -14.28 0.63
N VAL A 122 3.52 -13.72 1.70
CA VAL A 122 3.09 -14.48 2.88
C VAL A 122 1.92 -15.41 2.54
N ALA A 123 0.95 -14.91 1.76
CA ALA A 123 -0.18 -15.72 1.30
C ALA A 123 0.30 -16.84 0.37
N LEU A 124 1.25 -16.54 -0.50
CA LEU A 124 1.90 -17.51 -1.39
C LEU A 124 2.62 -18.62 -0.61
N ALA A 125 3.41 -18.26 0.40
CA ALA A 125 4.12 -19.23 1.24
C ALA A 125 3.14 -20.15 1.99
N LEU A 126 2.05 -19.60 2.53
CA LEU A 126 1.00 -20.38 3.20
C LEU A 126 0.28 -21.32 2.23
N LEU A 127 -0.13 -20.81 1.06
CA LEU A 127 -0.80 -21.60 0.02
C LEU A 127 0.09 -22.72 -0.51
N LEU A 128 1.39 -22.45 -0.71
CA LEU A 128 2.36 -23.46 -1.10
C LEU A 128 2.51 -24.55 -0.03
N GLY A 129 2.57 -24.18 1.25
CA GLY A 129 2.69 -25.12 2.36
C GLY A 129 1.44 -25.99 2.56
N LEU A 130 0.25 -25.43 2.33
CA LEU A 130 -1.03 -26.13 2.57
C LEU A 130 -1.52 -26.92 1.35
N PHE A 131 -1.46 -26.31 0.16
CA PHE A 131 -2.13 -26.80 -1.05
C PHE A 131 -1.14 -27.19 -2.16
N GLY A 132 0.13 -26.81 -2.04
CA GLY A 132 1.17 -27.10 -3.02
C GLY A 132 1.19 -26.16 -4.24
N TRP A 133 2.08 -26.46 -5.19
CA TRP A 133 2.44 -25.56 -6.30
C TRP A 133 1.28 -25.23 -7.26
N LYS A 134 0.34 -26.17 -7.45
CA LYS A 134 -0.77 -25.99 -8.39
C LYS A 134 -1.70 -24.85 -7.99
N ILE A 135 -2.09 -24.77 -6.71
CA ILE A 135 -2.99 -23.73 -6.20
C ILE A 135 -2.29 -22.37 -6.17
N ALA A 136 -0.99 -22.34 -5.82
CA ALA A 136 -0.21 -21.11 -5.82
C ALA A 136 -0.14 -20.45 -7.21
N LEU A 137 0.06 -21.23 -8.28
CA LEU A 137 0.04 -20.72 -9.65
C LEU A 137 -1.33 -20.17 -10.05
N VAL A 138 -2.42 -20.84 -9.68
CA VAL A 138 -3.79 -20.35 -9.95
C VAL A 138 -4.06 -19.05 -9.21
N TYR A 139 -3.58 -18.91 -7.97
CA TYR A 139 -3.69 -17.69 -7.20
C TYR A 139 -2.95 -16.51 -7.86
N ILE A 140 -1.69 -16.70 -8.24
CA ILE A 140 -0.93 -15.66 -8.96
C ILE A 140 -1.61 -15.32 -10.29
N GLY A 141 -1.99 -16.35 -11.07
CA GLY A 141 -2.60 -16.17 -12.39
C GLY A 141 -3.94 -15.43 -12.33
N SER A 142 -4.80 -15.80 -11.38
CA SER A 142 -6.09 -15.12 -11.17
C SER A 142 -5.89 -13.69 -10.68
N GLY A 143 -4.97 -13.44 -9.75
CA GLY A 143 -4.67 -12.09 -9.28
C GLY A 143 -4.11 -11.18 -10.39
N LEU A 144 -3.20 -11.70 -11.21
CA LEU A 144 -2.65 -10.98 -12.35
C LEU A 144 -3.73 -10.67 -13.40
N LEU A 145 -4.61 -11.63 -13.69
CA LEU A 145 -5.74 -11.43 -14.59
C LEU A 145 -6.67 -10.32 -14.11
N ILE A 146 -7.07 -10.35 -12.84
CA ILE A 146 -7.96 -9.34 -12.25
C ILE A 146 -7.31 -7.96 -12.29
N ALA A 147 -6.03 -7.86 -11.95
CA ALA A 147 -5.29 -6.60 -11.99
C ALA A 147 -5.25 -6.01 -13.42
N ILE A 148 -4.87 -6.82 -14.42
CA ILE A 148 -4.80 -6.40 -15.82
C ILE A 148 -6.18 -6.00 -16.35
N ILE A 149 -7.22 -6.81 -16.08
CA ILE A 149 -8.59 -6.50 -16.51
C ILE A 149 -9.05 -5.18 -15.91
N SER A 150 -8.77 -4.95 -14.63
CA SER A 150 -9.12 -3.70 -13.95
C SER A 150 -8.45 -2.50 -14.63
N GLY A 151 -7.14 -2.53 -14.86
CA GLY A 151 -6.46 -1.40 -15.49
C GLY A 151 -6.80 -1.18 -16.96
N VAL A 152 -7.02 -2.26 -17.73
CA VAL A 152 -7.48 -2.16 -19.12
C VAL A 152 -8.89 -1.56 -19.18
N LEU A 153 -9.79 -1.97 -18.28
CA LEU A 153 -11.15 -1.44 -18.22
C LEU A 153 -11.13 0.06 -17.90
N ILE A 154 -10.31 0.48 -16.93
CA ILE A 154 -10.15 1.88 -16.53
C ILE A 154 -9.51 2.72 -17.65
N GLY A 155 -8.51 2.18 -18.35
CA GLY A 155 -7.91 2.83 -19.52
C GLY A 155 -8.93 3.04 -20.64
N LYS A 156 -9.75 2.01 -20.94
CA LYS A 156 -10.78 2.10 -21.98
C LYS A 156 -11.86 3.13 -21.70
N ILE A 157 -12.22 3.33 -20.44
CA ILE A 157 -13.25 4.32 -20.04
C ILE A 157 -12.70 5.75 -20.15
N LYS A 158 -11.38 5.94 -20.38
CA LYS A 158 -10.70 7.24 -20.30
C LYS A 158 -11.13 7.99 -19.04
N ALA A 159 -11.04 7.28 -17.92
CA ALA A 159 -11.35 7.81 -16.59
C ALA A 159 -10.46 9.01 -16.21
N GLU A 160 -9.46 9.33 -17.03
CA GLU A 160 -8.68 10.57 -17.05
C GLU A 160 -9.54 11.82 -16.90
N ASN A 161 -10.73 11.86 -17.53
CA ASN A 161 -11.65 12.99 -17.44
C ASN A 161 -12.47 13.02 -16.13
N LEU A 162 -12.48 11.93 -15.36
CA LEU A 162 -13.14 11.84 -14.05
C LEU A 162 -12.17 12.12 -12.90
N VAL A 163 -10.86 12.10 -13.15
CA VAL A 163 -9.86 12.42 -12.14
C VAL A 163 -9.79 13.94 -11.99
N GLU A 164 -10.12 14.45 -10.81
CA GLU A 164 -10.05 15.90 -10.56
C GLU A 164 -8.63 16.45 -10.78
N SER A 165 -8.56 17.68 -11.28
CA SER A 165 -7.33 18.38 -11.65
C SER A 165 -6.34 18.56 -10.49
N PHE A 166 -6.75 18.37 -9.23
CA PHE A 166 -5.85 18.41 -8.08
C PHE A 166 -4.79 17.30 -8.12
N VAL A 167 -5.10 16.13 -8.69
CA VAL A 167 -4.17 15.00 -8.81
C VAL A 167 -3.00 15.37 -9.72
N TYR A 168 -3.27 16.15 -10.76
CA TYR A 168 -2.27 16.68 -11.69
C TYR A 168 -1.53 17.92 -11.15
N GLN A 169 -2.20 18.76 -10.33
CA GLN A 169 -1.61 20.00 -9.78
C GLN A 169 -0.76 19.81 -8.52
N SER A 170 -0.76 18.62 -7.91
CA SER A 170 -0.16 18.44 -6.59
C SER A 170 1.38 18.64 -6.54
N PHE A 171 2.12 18.69 -7.66
CA PHE A 171 3.59 18.72 -7.59
C PHE A 171 4.31 19.49 -8.72
N VAL A 172 4.02 20.78 -8.90
CA VAL A 172 5.04 21.70 -9.46
C VAL A 172 6.11 22.06 -8.40
N GLN A 173 5.90 21.76 -7.13
CA GLN A 173 6.79 22.26 -6.08
C GLN A 173 7.65 21.16 -5.42
N GLY A 174 8.88 21.00 -5.94
CA GLY A 174 10.03 20.44 -5.20
C GLY A 174 10.48 21.31 -4.01
N ASN A 175 9.55 22.02 -3.39
CA ASN A 175 9.71 22.84 -2.19
C ASN A 175 8.30 23.10 -1.67
N MET A 176 7.70 22.19 -0.89
CA MET A 176 6.74 22.53 0.17
C MET A 176 6.27 21.23 0.84
N VAL A 177 6.82 21.03 2.03
CA VAL A 177 6.11 20.45 3.16
C VAL A 177 4.69 21.00 3.15
N TYR A 178 3.73 20.20 2.68
CA TYR A 178 2.31 20.55 2.78
C TYR A 178 1.96 20.53 4.26
N ASN A 179 1.79 21.74 4.75
CA ASN A 179 1.41 22.18 6.07
C ASN A 179 0.36 21.26 6.72
N ALA A 180 0.81 20.28 7.52
CA ALA A 180 -0.03 19.51 8.43
C ALA A 180 -0.76 20.37 9.48
N THR A 181 -0.46 21.68 9.54
CA THR A 181 -1.10 22.64 10.45
C THR A 181 -2.40 23.24 9.89
N LEU A 182 -2.66 23.18 8.57
CA LEU A 182 -3.89 23.79 8.00
C LEU A 182 -5.16 22.97 8.26
N PHE A 183 -5.02 21.66 8.47
CA PHE A 183 -6.15 20.78 8.80
C PHE A 183 -6.76 21.12 10.17
N TRP A 184 -5.98 21.71 11.09
CA TRP A 184 -6.40 22.05 12.45
C TRP A 184 -6.82 23.51 12.63
N THR A 185 -6.92 24.32 11.55
CA THR A 185 -7.43 25.70 11.66
C THR A 185 -8.94 25.75 11.44
N PRO A 186 -9.76 26.12 12.45
CA PRO A 186 -11.22 26.31 12.29
C PRO A 186 -11.58 27.33 11.20
N TRP A 187 -10.65 28.22 10.88
CA TRP A 187 -10.79 29.35 9.97
C TRP A 187 -10.65 28.98 8.48
N ALA A 188 -10.19 27.75 8.15
CA ALA A 188 -10.09 27.28 6.76
C ALA A 188 -11.47 27.02 6.12
N PHE A 189 -12.47 26.67 6.94
CA PHE A 189 -13.86 26.51 6.52
C PHE A 189 -14.49 27.84 6.08
N LEU A 190 -14.16 28.94 6.76
CA LEU A 190 -14.70 30.27 6.47
C LEU A 190 -14.19 30.87 5.15
N ARG A 191 -12.99 30.49 4.68
CA ARG A 191 -12.48 30.91 3.37
C ARG A 191 -13.10 30.16 2.18
N ARG A 192 -13.94 29.15 2.44
CA ARG A 192 -14.66 28.35 1.43
C ARG A 192 -16.10 28.83 1.19
N LEU A 193 -16.56 29.83 1.94
CA LEU A 193 -17.88 30.44 1.76
C LEU A 193 -17.85 31.48 0.63
N PRO A 194 -18.86 31.49 -0.26
CA PRO A 194 -18.97 32.50 -1.31
C PRO A 194 -19.11 33.91 -0.70
N SER A 195 -18.57 34.90 -1.41
CA SER A 195 -18.43 36.31 -1.00
C SER A 195 -19.75 37.05 -0.71
N THR A 196 -20.90 36.39 -0.78
CA THR A 196 -22.23 36.93 -0.50
C THR A 196 -22.62 36.93 0.98
N ILE A 197 -21.79 36.34 1.87
CA ILE A 197 -22.09 36.25 3.32
C ILE A 197 -21.14 37.11 4.18
N VAL A 198 -20.15 37.78 3.57
CA VAL A 198 -19.19 38.66 4.28
C VAL A 198 -19.42 40.13 3.93
N ALA A 199 -20.64 40.61 4.18
CA ALA A 199 -20.98 42.03 4.21
C ALA A 199 -21.81 42.33 5.47
#